data_AF-A0A6I3MJY5-F1
#
_entry.id   AF-A0A6I3MJY5-F1
#
_cell.length_a   1.000
_cell.length_b   1.000
_cell.length_c   1.000
_cell.angle_alpha   90.00
_cell.angle_beta   90.00
_cell.angle_gamma   90.00
#
_symmetry.space_group_name_H-M   'P 1'
#
loop_
_entity.id
_entity.type
_entity.pdbx_description
1 polymer ?
#
loop_
_entity_poly.entity_id
_entity_poly.type
_entity_poly.pdbx_seq_one_letter_code
_entity_poly.pdbx_strand_id
1 'polypeptide(L)'
;MKLQIRVLIYAILFFTYSLSTSFFLLLGEKLQDHRFITLGCGFLFINILFSFFILKWKPLLNIICSIVIAALALFLALRFGDLHLFSKLDPYGIKTALMANAVFSVLLWEIAYQINWKFNSKI
;
A
#
# COMPACT_ATOMS: atom_id res chain seq x y z
N MET A 1 20.10 3.72 -2.54
CA MET A 1 19.66 5.14 -2.63
C MET A 1 19.98 5.85 -1.34
N LYS A 2 20.26 7.17 -1.37
CA LYS A 2 20.43 7.99 -0.15
C LYS A 2 19.14 7.93 0.69
N LEU A 3 19.29 7.91 2.02
CA LEU A 3 18.18 7.76 2.96
C LEU A 3 17.11 8.85 2.79
N GLN A 4 17.52 10.10 2.59
CA GLN A 4 16.62 11.24 2.39
C GLN A 4 15.67 11.04 1.18
N ILE A 5 16.21 10.54 0.06
CA ILE A 5 15.43 10.31 -1.17
C ILE A 5 14.40 9.19 -0.95
N ARG A 6 14.77 8.15 -0.20
CA ARG A 6 13.87 7.04 0.14
C ARG A 6 12.69 7.50 0.98
N VAL A 7 12.95 8.29 2.02
CA VAL A 7 11.89 8.86 2.87
C VAL A 7 10.94 9.72 2.04
N LEU A 8 11.47 10.56 1.14
CA LEU A 8 10.66 11.39 0.25
C LEU A 8 9.76 10.55 -0.68
N ILE A 9 10.33 9.51 -1.29
CA ILE A 9 9.61 8.56 -2.14
C ILE A 9 8.46 7.88 -1.37
N TYR A 10 8.72 7.42 -0.14
CA TYR A 10 7.69 6.77 0.67
C TYR A 10 6.62 7.74 1.17
N ALA A 11 6.99 8.99 1.45
CA ALA A 11 6.02 10.03 1.73
C ALA A 11 5.09 10.29 0.53
N ILE A 12 5.64 10.34 -0.69
CA ILE A 12 4.85 10.45 -1.92
C ILE A 12 3.93 9.24 -2.08
N LEU A 13 4.41 8.03 -1.82
CA LEU A 13 3.58 6.82 -1.86
C LEU A 13 2.42 6.92 -0.86
N PHE A 14 2.70 7.34 0.36
CA PHE A 14 1.70 7.55 1.41
C PHE A 14 0.62 8.55 0.99
N PHE A 15 1.02 9.72 0.48
CA PHE A 15 0.07 10.72 -0.04
C PHE A 15 -0.74 10.19 -1.21
N THR A 16 -0.10 9.45 -2.13
CA THR A 16 -0.77 8.81 -3.27
C THR A 16 -1.85 7.85 -2.79
N TYR A 17 -1.52 6.98 -1.83
CA TYR A 17 -2.48 6.06 -1.22
C TYR A 17 -3.65 6.81 -0.57
N SER A 18 -3.35 7.85 0.23
CA SER A 18 -4.38 8.62 0.92
C SER A 18 -5.33 9.33 -0.04
N LEU A 19 -4.83 9.90 -1.14
CA LEU A 19 -5.66 10.61 -2.13
C LEU A 19 -6.45 9.63 -3.02
N SER A 20 -5.80 8.56 -3.48
CA SER A 20 -6.45 7.57 -4.37
C SER A 20 -7.53 6.77 -3.65
N THR A 21 -7.45 6.65 -2.33
CA THR A 21 -8.45 5.95 -1.52
C THR A 21 -9.87 6.51 -1.71
N SER A 22 -10.04 7.84 -1.58
CA SER A 22 -11.35 8.48 -1.77
C SER A 22 -11.87 8.26 -3.19
N PHE A 23 -10.96 8.27 -4.17
CA PHE A 23 -11.29 8.00 -5.56
C PHE A 23 -11.76 6.54 -5.76
N PHE A 24 -11.05 5.55 -5.22
CA PHE A 24 -11.42 4.14 -5.35
C PHE A 24 -12.70 3.78 -4.61
N LEU A 25 -12.97 4.41 -3.46
CA LEU A 25 -14.24 4.22 -2.75
C LEU A 25 -15.42 4.71 -3.59
N LEU A 26 -15.31 5.92 -4.15
CA LEU A 26 -16.35 6.50 -5.00
C LEU A 26 -16.53 5.68 -6.30
N LEU A 27 -15.43 5.18 -6.85
CA LEU A 27 -15.45 4.29 -8.00
C LEU A 27 -16.15 2.96 -7.67
N GLY A 28 -15.85 2.36 -6.51
CA GLY A 28 -16.49 1.12 -6.04
C GLY A 28 -17.99 1.29 -5.77
N GLU A 29 -18.41 2.43 -5.23
CA GLU A 29 -19.83 2.76 -5.09
C GLU A 29 -20.55 2.87 -6.44
N LYS A 30 -19.89 3.48 -7.43
CA LYS A 30 -20.46 3.67 -8.77
C LYS A 30 -20.56 2.37 -9.56
N LEU A 31 -19.65 1.43 -9.36
CA LEU A 31 -19.66 0.12 -10.02
C LEU A 31 -20.65 -0.88 -9.39
N GLN A 32 -21.34 -0.53 -8.29
CA GLN A 32 -22.15 -1.47 -7.48
C GLN A 32 -21.42 -2.75 -7.07
N ASP A 33 -20.09 -2.72 -7.13
CA ASP A 33 -19.22 -3.87 -6.91
C ASP A 33 -18.77 -3.88 -5.44
N HIS A 34 -18.17 -4.99 -5.01
CA HIS A 34 -17.61 -5.08 -3.67
C HIS A 34 -16.49 -4.04 -3.50
N ARG A 35 -16.78 -2.94 -2.79
CA ARG A 35 -15.88 -1.80 -2.53
C ARG A 35 -14.43 -2.20 -2.19
N PHE A 36 -14.26 -3.31 -1.48
CA PHE A 36 -12.97 -3.86 -1.07
C PHE A 36 -12.16 -4.47 -2.23
N ILE A 37 -12.82 -5.08 -3.22
CA ILE A 37 -12.17 -5.64 -4.41
C ILE A 37 -11.62 -4.50 -5.28
N THR A 38 -12.43 -3.45 -5.50
CA THR A 38 -12.01 -2.25 -6.24
C THR A 38 -10.83 -1.56 -5.56
N LEU A 39 -10.86 -1.44 -4.23
CA LEU A 39 -9.73 -0.91 -3.45
C LEU A 39 -8.46 -1.76 -3.59
N GLY A 40 -8.57 -3.08 -3.44
CA GLY A 40 -7.45 -4.00 -3.58
C GLY A 40 -6.79 -3.92 -4.95
N CYS A 41 -7.58 -3.98 -6.02
CA CYS A 41 -7.08 -3.80 -7.39
C CYS A 41 -6.45 -2.43 -7.63
N GLY A 42 -7.06 -1.37 -7.07
CA GLY A 42 -6.53 0.00 -7.16
C GLY A 42 -5.15 0.14 -6.52
N PHE A 43 -4.99 -0.37 -5.29
CA PHE A 43 -3.70 -0.33 -4.59
C PHE A 43 -2.64 -1.22 -5.25
N LEU A 44 -3.05 -2.36 -5.82
CA LEU A 44 -2.18 -3.22 -6.61
C LEU A 44 -1.62 -2.48 -7.84
N PHE A 45 -2.46 -1.74 -8.55
CA PHE A 45 -2.03 -0.93 -9.70
C PHE A 45 -1.03 0.17 -9.28
N ILE A 46 -1.30 0.87 -8.17
CA ILE A 46 -0.37 1.87 -7.62
C ILE A 46 0.97 1.22 -7.24
N ASN A 47 0.95 0.05 -6.58
CA ASN A 47 2.16 -0.67 -6.21
C ASN A 47 2.97 -1.11 -7.44
N ILE A 48 2.31 -1.54 -8.51
CA ILE A 48 2.98 -1.91 -9.76
C ILE A 48 3.67 -0.66 -10.34
N LEU A 49 2.94 0.44 -10.53
CA LEU A 49 3.51 1.70 -11.02
C LEU A 49 4.71 2.13 -10.16
N PHE A 50 4.54 2.15 -8.84
CA PHE A 50 5.60 2.51 -7.91
C PHE A 50 6.85 1.64 -8.10
N SER A 51 6.68 0.32 -8.16
CA SER A 51 7.81 -0.61 -8.30
C SER A 51 8.56 -0.45 -9.62
N PHE A 52 7.84 -0.23 -10.72
CA PHE A 52 8.45 -0.08 -12.05
C PHE A 52 9.18 1.26 -12.21
N PHE A 53 8.56 2.37 -11.79
CA PHE A 53 9.13 3.70 -12.00
C PHE A 53 10.25 4.05 -11.01
N ILE A 54 10.13 3.60 -9.75
CA ILE A 54 11.01 4.05 -8.67
C ILE A 54 12.11 3.03 -8.35
N LEU A 55 11.73 1.78 -8.11
CA LEU A 55 12.70 0.77 -7.67
C LEU A 55 13.54 0.20 -8.82
N LYS A 56 12.98 0.15 -10.03
CA LYS A 56 13.66 -0.36 -11.25
C LYS A 56 14.28 -1.75 -11.05
N TRP A 57 13.66 -2.61 -10.24
CA TRP A 57 14.13 -3.99 -10.06
C TRP A 57 13.70 -4.88 -11.24
N LYS A 58 14.13 -6.14 -11.22
CA LYS A 58 13.70 -7.14 -12.20
C LYS A 58 12.16 -7.18 -12.26
N PRO A 59 11.55 -7.16 -13.46
CA PRO A 59 10.10 -7.02 -13.63
C PRO A 59 9.31 -8.11 -12.89
N LEU A 60 9.87 -9.33 -12.82
CA LEU A 60 9.26 -10.45 -12.14
C LEU A 60 9.19 -10.24 -10.61
N LEU A 61 10.25 -9.69 -10.01
CA LEU A 61 10.26 -9.34 -8.58
C LEU A 61 9.31 -8.18 -8.26
N ASN A 62 9.23 -7.18 -9.14
CA ASN A 62 8.31 -6.06 -8.98
C ASN A 62 6.86 -6.56 -8.88
N ILE A 63 6.43 -7.40 -9.83
CA ILE A 63 5.05 -7.90 -9.87
C ILE A 63 4.72 -8.71 -8.62
N ILE A 64 5.59 -9.65 -8.24
CA ILE A 64 5.36 -10.50 -7.06
C ILE A 64 5.30 -9.64 -5.79
N CYS A 65 6.27 -8.75 -5.59
CA CYS A 65 6.28 -7.87 -4.42
C CYS A 65 5.04 -6.97 -4.39
N SER A 66 4.64 -6.37 -5.51
CA SER A 66 3.46 -5.51 -5.57
C SER A 66 2.16 -6.24 -5.21
N ILE A 67 1.99 -7.49 -5.67
CA ILE A 67 0.83 -8.32 -5.32
C ILE A 67 0.85 -8.67 -3.82
N VAL A 68 1.98 -9.18 -3.34
CA VAL A 68 2.13 -9.62 -1.94
C VAL A 68 1.95 -8.45 -0.98
N ILE A 69 2.56 -7.30 -1.26
CA ILE A 69 2.44 -6.09 -0.43
C ILE A 69 1.00 -5.56 -0.45
N ALA A 70 0.35 -5.50 -1.61
CA ALA A 70 -1.04 -5.05 -1.69
C ALA A 70 -1.98 -5.95 -0.87
N ALA A 71 -1.84 -7.28 -0.99
CA ALA A 71 -2.65 -8.24 -0.27
C ALA A 71 -2.41 -8.18 1.25
N LEU A 72 -1.14 -8.17 1.68
CA LEU A 72 -0.78 -8.10 3.10
C LEU A 72 -1.20 -6.78 3.73
N ALA A 73 -0.94 -5.64 3.08
CA ALA A 73 -1.30 -4.34 3.60
C ALA A 73 -2.81 -4.20 3.77
N LEU A 74 -3.60 -4.63 2.77
CA LEU A 74 -5.06 -4.60 2.83
C LEU A 74 -5.59 -5.55 3.93
N PHE A 75 -5.03 -6.76 4.05
CA PHE A 75 -5.43 -7.70 5.08
C PHE A 75 -5.18 -7.17 6.49
N LEU A 76 -3.98 -6.63 6.75
CA LEU A 76 -3.65 -6.02 8.04
C LEU A 76 -4.53 -4.79 8.31
N ALA A 77 -4.76 -3.96 7.29
CA ALA A 77 -5.61 -2.78 7.39
C ALA A 77 -7.05 -3.11 7.82
N LEU A 78 -7.64 -4.14 7.22
CA LEU A 78 -8.99 -4.60 7.58
C LEU A 78 -9.03 -5.07 9.03
N ARG A 79 -8.05 -5.88 9.45
CA ARG A 79 -7.95 -6.32 10.85
C ARG A 79 -7.80 -5.14 11.81
N PHE A 80 -7.02 -4.13 11.46
CA PHE A 80 -6.88 -2.91 12.27
C PHE A 80 -8.16 -2.08 12.32
N GLY A 81 -8.94 -2.04 11.23
CA GLY A 81 -10.28 -1.43 11.21
C GLY A 81 -11.25 -2.16 12.13
N ASP A 82 -11.25 -3.49 12.10
CA ASP A 82 -12.12 -4.34 12.93
C ASP A 82 -11.84 -4.21 14.43
N LEU A 83 -10.61 -3.85 14.83
CA LEU A 83 -10.26 -3.61 16.23
C LEU A 83 -11.00 -2.39 16.83
N HIS A 84 -11.68 -1.56 16.03
CA HIS A 84 -12.47 -0.40 16.48
C HIS A 84 -11.70 0.52 17.46
N LEU A 85 -10.37 0.61 17.31
CA LEU A 85 -9.47 1.36 18.22
C LEU A 85 -9.91 2.81 18.41
N PHE A 86 -10.53 3.40 17.39
CA PHE A 86 -11.03 4.76 17.37
C PHE A 86 -12.54 4.82 17.10
N SER A 87 -13.33 3.96 17.74
CA SER A 87 -14.79 3.87 17.57
C SER A 87 -15.53 5.21 17.70
N LYS A 88 -15.01 6.16 18.50
CA LYS A 88 -15.58 7.53 18.63
C LYS A 88 -15.35 8.45 17.43
N LEU A 89 -14.28 8.25 16.65
CA LEU A 89 -13.90 9.08 15.50
C LEU A 89 -14.30 8.44 14.16
N ASP A 90 -14.42 7.11 14.13
CA ASP A 90 -14.72 6.33 12.94
C ASP A 90 -15.59 5.11 13.29
N PRO A 91 -16.92 5.29 13.35
CA PRO A 91 -17.84 4.23 13.79
C PRO A 91 -17.87 3.02 12.84
N TYR A 92 -17.38 3.17 11.61
CA TYR A 92 -17.30 2.08 10.62
C TYR A 92 -15.88 1.54 10.43
N GLY A 93 -14.87 2.09 11.12
CA GLY A 93 -13.46 1.66 11.02
C GLY A 93 -12.81 1.87 9.63
N ILE A 94 -13.52 2.49 8.68
CA ILE A 94 -13.12 2.63 7.28
C ILE A 94 -11.92 3.55 7.17
N LYS A 95 -11.96 4.74 7.78
CA LYS A 95 -10.86 5.71 7.74
C LYS A 95 -9.61 5.15 8.43
N THR A 96 -9.81 4.43 9.53
CA THR A 96 -8.73 3.79 10.29
C THR A 96 -8.04 2.71 9.45
N ALA A 97 -8.81 1.84 8.80
CA ALA A 97 -8.27 0.81 7.91
C ALA A 97 -7.50 1.43 6.73
N LEU A 98 -8.01 2.52 6.14
CA LEU A 98 -7.35 3.18 5.01
C LEU A 98 -6.01 3.81 5.39
N MET A 99 -5.95 4.49 6.53
CA MET A 99 -4.72 5.06 7.05
C MET A 99 -3.72 3.94 7.37
N ALA A 100 -4.19 2.85 7.98
CA ALA A 100 -3.37 1.68 8.28
C ALA A 100 -2.81 1.04 7.01
N ASN A 101 -3.61 0.91 5.94
CA ASN A 101 -3.17 0.37 4.65
C ASN A 101 -2.01 1.19 4.06
N ALA A 102 -2.11 2.52 4.08
CA ALA A 102 -1.04 3.40 3.58
C ALA A 102 0.25 3.25 4.39
N VAL A 103 0.15 3.18 5.73
CA VAL A 103 1.30 2.97 6.62
C VAL A 103 1.94 1.58 6.37
N PHE A 104 1.13 0.52 6.33
CA PHE A 104 1.63 -0.84 6.11
C PHE A 104 2.27 -1.00 4.74
N SER A 105 1.70 -0.40 3.70
CA SER A 105 2.28 -0.44 2.35
C SER A 105 3.67 0.18 2.32
N VAL A 106 3.85 1.35 2.95
CA VAL A 106 5.18 1.99 3.09
C VAL A 106 6.15 1.11 3.86
N LEU A 107 5.75 0.56 5.01
CA LEU A 107 6.61 -0.29 5.84
C LEU A 107 7.03 -1.57 5.10
N LEU A 108 6.10 -2.22 4.40
CA LEU A 108 6.38 -3.44 3.65
C LEU A 108 7.32 -3.17 2.47
N TRP A 109 7.16 -2.05 1.77
CA TRP A 109 8.10 -1.63 0.72
C TRP A 109 9.50 -1.33 1.26
N GLU A 110 9.59 -0.73 2.44
CA GLU A 110 10.86 -0.48 3.13
C GLU A 110 11.55 -1.81 3.50
N ILE A 111 10.80 -2.76 4.05
CA ILE A 111 11.30 -4.10 4.38
C ILE A 111 11.78 -4.82 3.11
N ALA A 112 10.98 -4.82 2.05
CA ALA A 112 11.34 -5.43 0.77
C ALA A 112 12.63 -4.80 0.21
N TYR A 113 12.78 -3.48 0.31
CA TYR A 113 13.99 -2.77 -0.12
C TYR A 113 15.22 -3.21 0.65
N GLN A 114 15.13 -3.28 1.98
CA GLN A 114 16.25 -3.71 2.82
C GLN A 114 16.64 -5.17 2.57
N ILE A 115 15.66 -6.07 2.37
CA ILE A 115 15.91 -7.48 2.04
C ILE A 115 16.66 -7.59 0.71
N ASN A 116 16.18 -6.90 -0.33
CA ASN A 116 16.82 -6.93 -1.65
C ASN A 116 18.24 -6.34 -1.61
N TRP A 117 18.44 -5.24 -0.87
CA TRP A 117 19.77 -4.66 -0.66
C TRP A 117 20.73 -5.65 0.01
N LYS A 118 20.29 -6.29 1.10
CA LYS A 118 21.11 -7.26 1.85
C LYS A 118 21.44 -8.49 1.00
N PHE A 119 20.51 -8.96 0.19
CA PHE A 119 20.71 -10.09 -0.71
C PHE A 119 21.76 -9.78 -1.79
N ASN A 120 21.66 -8.64 -2.47
CA ASN A 120 22.64 -8.21 -3.47
C ASN A 120 24.00 -7.85 -2.88
N SER A 121 24.10 -7.45 -1.61
CA SER A 121 25.39 -7.16 -0.96
C SER A 121 26.17 -8.41 -0.55
N LYS A 122 25.51 -9.58 -0.55
CA LYS A 122 26.11 -10.86 -0.16
C LYS A 122 26.63 -11.68 -1.35
N ILE A 123 26.33 -11.25 -2.57
CA ILE A 123 26.78 -11.82 -3.84
C ILE A 123 27.92 -10.95 -4.35
#